data_AF-A0A6I9QMA0-F1
#
_entry.id   AF-A0A6I9QMA0-F1
#
_cell.length_a   1.000
_cell.length_b   1.000
_cell.length_c   1.000
_cell.angle_alpha   90.00
_cell.angle_beta   90.00
_cell.angle_gamma   90.00
#
_symmetry.space_group_name_H-M   'P 1'
#
loop_
_entity.id
_entity.type
_entity.pdbx_description
1 polymer ?
#
loop_
_entity_poly.entity_id
_entity_poly.type
_entity_poly.pdbx_seq_one_letter_code
_entity_poly.pdbx_strand_id
1 'polypeptide(L)'
;EIMDLADSTTPLPEWFTDEDLAAYASLYEKSGFKFPLQMPYRSLTKWAYESDPKVEVPALLVMGEKDYCLKFPGVEDYIRSGMVKNVVPDLEIIYMPEGSHFVQEQFPDQVNQHIIKFLKSHV
;
A
#
# COMPACT_ATOMS: atom_id res chain seq x y z
N GLU A 1 -20.06 15.07 4.88
CA GLU A 1 -19.59 13.73 5.31
C GLU A 1 -18.27 13.40 4.62
N ILE A 2 -17.60 12.29 4.96
CA ILE A 2 -16.31 11.90 4.34
C ILE A 2 -16.42 11.73 2.81
N MET A 3 -17.65 11.51 2.30
CA MET A 3 -17.99 11.44 0.89
C MET A 3 -18.01 12.81 0.20
N ASP A 4 -18.05 13.92 0.94
CA ASP A 4 -17.98 15.29 0.39
C ASP A 4 -16.53 15.75 0.14
N LEU A 5 -15.54 14.87 0.36
CA LEU A 5 -14.14 15.15 0.07
C LEU A 5 -13.79 14.96 -1.42
N ALA A 6 -14.59 14.19 -2.15
CA ALA A 6 -14.39 13.95 -3.57
C ALA A 6 -15.19 14.99 -4.37
N ASP A 7 -14.49 15.78 -5.19
CA ASP A 7 -15.13 16.63 -6.19
C ASP A 7 -15.68 15.74 -7.31
N SER A 8 -17.01 15.64 -7.42
CA SER A 8 -17.70 14.82 -8.43
C SER A 8 -17.41 15.23 -9.87
N THR A 9 -16.81 16.41 -10.08
CA THR A 9 -16.39 16.88 -11.40
C THR A 9 -14.98 16.43 -11.78
N THR A 10 -14.23 15.85 -10.83
CA THR A 10 -12.89 15.32 -11.09
C THR A 10 -13.00 14.02 -11.90
N PRO A 11 -12.41 13.94 -13.10
CA PRO A 11 -12.40 12.70 -13.87
C PRO A 11 -11.56 11.62 -13.18
N LEU A 12 -11.83 10.35 -13.51
CA LEU A 12 -10.96 9.26 -13.10
C LEU A 12 -9.53 9.47 -13.65
N PRO A 13 -8.50 9.04 -12.91
CA PRO A 13 -7.14 9.11 -13.42
C PRO A 13 -6.96 8.17 -14.62
N GLU A 14 -6.02 8.49 -15.51
CA GLU A 14 -5.84 7.76 -16.79
C GLU A 14 -5.56 6.26 -16.64
N TRP A 15 -5.05 5.84 -15.48
CA TRP A 15 -4.74 4.45 -15.15
C TRP A 15 -5.91 3.67 -14.52
N PHE A 16 -7.05 4.31 -14.29
CA PHE A 16 -8.21 3.72 -13.62
C PHE A 16 -9.49 3.96 -14.44
N THR A 17 -10.03 2.90 -15.04
CA THR A 17 -11.13 2.99 -15.99
C THR A 17 -12.50 2.93 -15.30
N ASP A 18 -13.56 3.28 -16.04
CA ASP A 18 -14.94 3.09 -15.58
C ASP A 18 -15.26 1.61 -15.30
N GLU A 19 -14.64 0.68 -16.04
CA GLU A 19 -14.80 -0.76 -15.81
C GLU A 19 -14.17 -1.19 -14.49
N ASP A 20 -12.97 -0.67 -14.17
CA ASP A 20 -12.30 -0.92 -12.89
C ASP A 20 -13.14 -0.38 -11.72
N LEU A 21 -13.65 0.85 -11.85
CA LEU A 21 -14.54 1.45 -10.85
C LEU A 21 -15.80 0.62 -10.66
N ALA A 22 -16.44 0.19 -11.76
CA ALA A 22 -17.65 -0.62 -11.70
C ALA A 22 -17.39 -1.98 -11.03
N ALA A 23 -16.23 -2.60 -11.29
CA ALA A 23 -15.83 -3.83 -10.63
C ALA A 23 -15.71 -3.64 -9.11
N TYR A 24 -14.96 -2.64 -8.65
CA TYR A 24 -14.85 -2.33 -7.22
C TYR A 24 -16.20 -1.99 -6.59
N ALA A 25 -17.02 -1.16 -7.25
CA ALA A 25 -18.35 -0.78 -6.77
C ALA A 25 -19.23 -2.01 -6.57
N SER A 26 -19.33 -2.90 -7.56
CA SER A 26 -20.16 -4.12 -7.46
C SER A 26 -19.71 -5.06 -6.32
N LEU A 27 -18.40 -5.16 -6.07
CA LEU A 27 -17.86 -5.97 -4.99
C LEU A 27 -18.18 -5.37 -3.60
N TYR A 28 -18.11 -4.05 -3.47
CA TYR A 28 -18.46 -3.35 -2.23
C TYR A 28 -19.97 -3.25 -1.99
N GLU A 29 -20.80 -3.17 -3.03
CA GLU A 29 -22.26 -3.28 -2.89
C GLU A 29 -22.66 -4.64 -2.30
N LYS A 30 -21.98 -5.70 -2.74
CA LYS A 30 -22.24 -7.06 -2.24
C LYS A 30 -21.69 -7.29 -0.83
N SER A 31 -20.48 -6.82 -0.54
CA SER A 31 -19.78 -7.11 0.73
C SER A 31 -20.07 -6.09 1.84
N GLY A 32 -20.41 -4.86 1.47
CA GLY A 32 -20.43 -3.71 2.36
C GLY A 32 -19.05 -3.34 2.93
N PHE A 33 -18.98 -2.24 3.67
CA PHE A 33 -17.72 -1.73 4.23
C PHE A 33 -17.43 -2.19 5.66
N LYS A 34 -18.28 -3.04 6.27
CA LYS A 34 -18.17 -3.39 7.70
C LYS A 34 -16.82 -4.01 8.03
N PHE A 35 -16.39 -5.02 7.26
CA PHE A 35 -15.13 -5.71 7.51
C PHE A 35 -13.90 -4.86 7.15
N PRO A 36 -13.84 -4.18 5.98
CA PRO A 36 -12.76 -3.23 5.67
C PRO A 36 -12.60 -2.11 6.71
N LEU A 37 -13.69 -1.63 7.33
CA LEU A 37 -13.62 -0.67 8.43
C LEU A 37 -13.23 -1.32 9.76
N GLN A 38 -13.48 -2.61 9.94
CA GLN A 38 -13.08 -3.35 11.13
C GLN A 38 -11.58 -3.68 11.12
N MET A 39 -11.04 -4.09 9.97
CA MET A 39 -9.68 -4.55 9.79
C MET A 39 -8.98 -3.74 8.68
N PRO A 40 -7.86 -3.05 8.96
CA PRO A 40 -7.18 -3.01 10.25
C PRO A 40 -7.80 -2.01 11.25
N TYR A 41 -8.50 -0.96 10.79
CA TYR A 41 -8.71 0.29 11.56
C TYR A 41 -9.28 0.16 12.97
N ARG A 42 -10.34 -0.63 13.19
CA ARG A 42 -10.97 -0.79 14.54
C ARG A 42 -10.38 -1.92 15.37
N SER A 43 -9.40 -2.62 14.83
CA SER A 43 -8.80 -3.80 15.48
C SER A 43 -7.30 -3.68 15.71
N LEU A 44 -6.64 -2.62 15.20
CA LEU A 44 -5.22 -2.35 15.42
C LEU A 44 -4.83 -2.47 16.91
N THR A 45 -5.59 -1.87 17.82
CA THR A 45 -5.28 -1.91 19.26
C THR A 45 -5.64 -3.24 19.95
N LYS A 46 -6.30 -4.15 19.24
CA LYS A 46 -6.78 -5.43 19.78
C LYS A 46 -5.88 -6.60 19.44
N TRP A 47 -4.87 -6.39 18.61
CA TRP A 47 -3.95 -7.45 18.20
C TRP A 47 -2.87 -7.61 19.26
N ALA A 48 -2.57 -8.87 19.62
CA ALA A 48 -1.39 -9.19 20.42
C ALA A 48 -0.18 -9.07 19.49
N TYR A 49 0.68 -8.09 19.76
CA TYR A 49 1.94 -7.95 19.05
C TYR A 49 3.01 -8.79 19.75
N GLU A 50 3.84 -9.48 18.97
CA GLU A 50 5.09 -10.02 19.49
C GLU A 50 5.98 -8.86 19.96
N SER A 51 6.73 -9.07 21.03
CA SER A 51 7.53 -8.01 21.66
C SER A 51 8.77 -7.62 20.84
N ASP A 52 9.25 -8.49 19.95
CA ASP A 52 10.38 -8.26 19.06
C ASP A 52 10.18 -9.05 17.76
N PRO A 53 9.24 -8.64 16.90
CA PRO A 53 8.95 -9.37 15.68
C PRO A 53 10.17 -9.31 14.75
N LYS A 54 10.48 -10.43 14.10
CA LYS A 54 11.53 -10.51 13.07
C LYS A 54 10.98 -11.19 11.82
N VAL A 55 11.18 -10.54 10.68
CA VAL A 55 10.92 -11.13 9.36
C VAL A 55 12.28 -11.47 8.77
N GLU A 56 12.66 -12.74 8.87
CA GLU A 56 13.99 -13.23 8.45
C GLU A 56 14.07 -13.59 6.96
N VAL A 57 12.93 -13.66 6.27
CA VAL A 57 12.89 -13.91 4.83
C VAL A 57 13.23 -12.63 4.05
N PRO A 58 13.83 -12.74 2.84
CA PRO A 58 13.99 -11.60 1.95
C PRO A 58 12.64 -10.91 1.70
N ALA A 59 12.63 -9.59 1.74
CA ALA A 59 11.42 -8.78 1.56
C ALA A 59 11.64 -7.64 0.58
N LEU A 60 10.58 -7.28 -0.15
CA LEU A 60 10.56 -6.15 -1.06
C LEU A 60 9.43 -5.20 -0.67
N LEU A 61 9.77 -3.93 -0.44
CA LEU A 61 8.81 -2.83 -0.33
C LEU A 61 8.91 -1.95 -1.57
N VAL A 62 7.86 -1.94 -2.40
CA VAL A 62 7.70 -0.97 -3.50
C VAL A 62 6.72 0.11 -3.03
N MET A 63 7.16 1.36 -3.04
CA MET A 63 6.41 2.47 -2.44
C MET A 63 6.41 3.69 -3.34
N GLY A 64 5.24 4.29 -3.54
CA GLY A 64 5.11 5.58 -4.19
C GLY A 64 5.56 6.73 -3.28
N GLU A 65 6.38 7.65 -3.77
CA GLU A 65 6.84 8.81 -2.96
C GLU A 65 5.73 9.82 -2.68
N LYS A 66 4.62 9.77 -3.44
CA LYS A 66 3.44 10.61 -3.24
C LYS A 66 2.33 9.87 -2.46
N ASP A 67 2.61 8.67 -1.94
CA ASP A 67 1.66 7.96 -1.08
C ASP A 67 1.39 8.77 0.20
N TYR A 68 0.11 8.97 0.51
CA TYR A 68 -0.29 9.66 1.74
C TYR A 68 0.09 8.89 3.01
N CYS A 69 0.35 7.57 2.90
CA CYS A 69 0.80 6.74 4.02
C CYS A 69 2.08 7.31 4.67
N LEU A 70 2.97 7.91 3.89
CA LEU A 70 4.19 8.56 4.39
C LEU A 70 3.88 9.78 5.28
N LYS A 71 2.70 10.39 5.12
CA LYS A 71 2.26 11.52 5.94
C LYS A 71 1.74 11.10 7.32
N PHE A 72 1.57 9.80 7.58
CA PHE A 72 1.24 9.34 8.92
C PHE A 72 2.44 9.55 9.85
N PRO A 73 2.23 10.07 11.08
CA PRO A 73 3.32 10.39 11.99
C PRO A 73 4.28 9.22 12.20
N GLY A 74 5.56 9.46 11.89
CA GLY A 74 6.65 8.51 12.09
C GLY A 74 6.83 7.44 11.01
N VAL A 75 5.90 7.28 10.05
CA VAL A 75 6.01 6.24 9.01
C VAL A 75 7.17 6.53 8.06
N GLU A 76 7.23 7.74 7.50
CA GLU A 76 8.30 8.12 6.57
C GLU A 76 9.68 8.02 7.22
N ASP A 77 9.84 8.59 8.42
CA ASP A 77 11.10 8.51 9.17
C ASP A 77 11.49 7.06 9.46
N TYR A 78 10.55 6.20 9.87
CA TYR A 78 10.83 4.80 10.18
C TYR A 78 11.36 4.01 8.97
N ILE A 79 10.82 4.27 7.79
CA ILE A 79 11.24 3.61 6.56
C ILE A 79 12.55 4.23 6.03
N ARG A 80 12.60 5.55 5.87
CA ARG A 80 13.74 6.25 5.24
C ARG A 80 15.00 6.25 6.09
N SER A 81 14.89 6.26 7.41
CA SER A 81 16.04 6.10 8.31
C SER A 81 16.65 4.70 8.28
N GLY A 82 15.94 3.72 7.71
CA GLY A 82 16.32 2.31 7.75
C GLY A 82 15.97 1.61 9.06
N MET A 83 15.31 2.27 10.03
CA MET A 83 14.85 1.62 11.28
C MET A 83 13.96 0.40 11.02
N VAL A 84 13.20 0.40 9.93
CA VAL A 84 12.43 -0.78 9.46
C VAL A 84 13.29 -2.04 9.31
N LYS A 85 14.58 -1.90 8.96
CA LYS A 85 15.50 -3.03 8.81
C LYS A 85 15.89 -3.69 10.13
N ASN A 86 15.62 -3.05 11.26
CA ASN A 86 15.77 -3.71 12.56
C ASN A 86 14.76 -4.86 12.70
N VAL A 87 13.59 -4.77 12.06
CA VAL A 87 12.54 -5.81 12.08
C VAL A 87 12.62 -6.71 10.85
N VAL A 88 13.02 -6.15 9.70
CA VAL A 88 13.16 -6.86 8.42
C VAL A 88 14.59 -6.68 7.86
N PRO A 89 15.57 -7.47 8.33
CA PRO A 89 16.98 -7.23 8.01
C PRO A 89 17.28 -7.26 6.51
N ASP A 90 16.67 -8.18 5.78
CA ASP A 90 16.84 -8.35 4.34
C ASP A 90 15.73 -7.66 3.52
N LEU A 91 15.49 -6.39 3.84
CA LEU A 91 14.51 -5.55 3.14
C LEU A 91 15.16 -4.75 2.00
N GLU A 92 14.69 -5.00 0.78
CA GLU A 92 14.87 -4.13 -0.38
C GLU A 92 13.74 -3.10 -0.44
N ILE A 93 14.07 -1.83 -0.71
CA ILE A 93 13.08 -0.75 -0.82
C ILE A 93 13.25 -0.05 -2.17
N ILE A 94 12.15 0.05 -2.92
CA ILE A 94 12.07 0.78 -4.17
C ILE A 94 11.11 1.95 -3.98
N TYR A 95 11.60 3.16 -4.23
CA TYR A 95 10.80 4.38 -4.24
C TYR A 95 10.43 4.73 -5.68
N MET A 96 9.13 4.92 -5.93
CA MET A 96 8.59 5.35 -7.22
C MET A 96 8.23 6.84 -7.13
N PRO A 97 9.02 7.76 -7.72
CA PRO A 97 8.89 9.21 -7.47
C PRO A 97 7.50 9.79 -7.73
N GLU A 98 6.83 9.29 -8.78
CA GLU A 98 5.50 9.72 -9.17
C GLU A 98 4.38 8.79 -8.66
N GLY A 99 4.76 7.72 -7.95
CA GLY A 99 3.85 6.74 -7.39
C GLY A 99 3.01 7.31 -6.26
N SER A 100 1.70 7.05 -6.32
CA SER A 100 0.74 7.33 -5.25
C SER A 100 0.47 6.08 -4.40
N HIS A 101 -0.65 6.04 -3.69
CA HIS A 101 -1.05 4.91 -2.86
C HIS A 101 -1.33 3.63 -3.66
N PHE A 102 -1.86 3.76 -4.88
CA PHE A 102 -2.18 2.64 -5.77
C PHE A 102 -1.06 2.43 -6.79
N VAL A 103 0.19 2.43 -6.33
CA VAL A 103 1.39 2.43 -7.20
C VAL A 103 1.41 1.28 -8.22
N GLN A 104 0.87 0.12 -7.84
CA GLN A 104 0.75 -1.06 -8.69
C GLN A 104 -0.31 -0.91 -9.81
N GLU A 105 -1.34 -0.10 -9.60
CA GLU A 105 -2.34 0.21 -10.63
C GLU A 105 -1.86 1.37 -11.51
N GLN A 106 -1.15 2.34 -10.91
CA GLN A 106 -0.61 3.49 -11.62
C GLN A 106 0.57 3.13 -12.54
N PHE A 107 1.44 2.22 -12.12
CA PHE A 107 2.65 1.82 -12.85
C PHE A 107 2.82 0.29 -12.90
N PRO A 108 1.85 -0.46 -13.47
CA PRO A 108 1.81 -1.92 -13.37
C PRO A 108 3.06 -2.58 -13.96
N ASP A 109 3.54 -2.13 -15.12
CA ASP A 109 4.71 -2.72 -15.77
C ASP A 109 6.00 -2.54 -14.96
N GLN A 110 6.20 -1.37 -14.35
CA GLN A 110 7.38 -1.09 -13.53
C GLN A 110 7.35 -1.92 -12.24
N VAL A 111 6.20 -1.96 -11.56
CA VAL A 111 6.02 -2.77 -10.35
C VAL A 111 6.22 -4.26 -10.67
N ASN A 112 5.66 -4.76 -11.76
CA ASN A 112 5.85 -6.14 -12.22
C ASN A 112 7.33 -6.46 -12.48
N GLN A 113 8.08 -5.54 -13.12
CA GLN A 113 9.52 -5.72 -13.34
C GLN A 113 10.30 -5.82 -12.02
N HIS A 114 9.98 -4.99 -11.03
CA HIS A 114 10.59 -5.07 -9.70
C HIS A 114 10.30 -6.40 -9.00
N ILE A 115 9.04 -6.84 -9.01
CA ILE A 115 8.63 -8.13 -8.43
C ILE A 115 9.37 -9.29 -9.12
N ILE A 116 9.36 -9.33 -10.45
CA ILE A 116 10.02 -10.40 -11.21
C ILE A 116 11.53 -10.42 -10.95
N LYS A 117 12.17 -9.25 -10.88
CA LYS A 117 13.60 -9.15 -10.57
C LYS A 117 13.91 -9.69 -9.18
N PHE A 118 13.14 -9.28 -8.18
CA PHE A 118 13.29 -9.74 -6.80
C PHE A 118 13.10 -11.25 -6.67
N LEU A 119 12.05 -11.81 -7.30
CA LEU A 119 11.83 -13.26 -7.29
C LEU A 119 12.99 -14.02 -7.93
N LYS A 120 13.56 -13.52 -9.04
CA LYS A 120 14.72 -14.16 -9.69
C LYS A 120 16.03 -14.11 -8.90
N SER A 121 16.16 -13.17 -7.95
CA SER A 121 17.36 -13.06 -7.12
C SER A 121 17.29 -13.85 -5.82
N HIS A 122 16.08 -14.26 -5.40
CA HIS A 122 15.83 -14.89 -4.09
C HIS A 122 15.14 -16.25 -4.17
N VAL A 123 14.72 -16.71 -5.36
CA VAL A 123 14.16 -18.04 -5.65
C VAL A 123 14.99 -18.71 -6.72
#